data_AF-J9EQ69-F1
#
_entry.id   AF-J9EQ69-F1
#
_cell.length_a   1.000
_cell.length_b   1.000
_cell.length_c   1.000
_cell.angle_alpha   90.00
_cell.angle_beta   90.00
_cell.angle_gamma   90.00
#
_symmetry.space_group_name_H-M   'P 1'
#
loop_
_entity.id
_entity.type
_entity.pdbx_description
1 polymer ?
#
loop_
_entity_poly.entity_id
_entity_poly.type
_entity_poly.pdbx_seq_one_letter_code
_entity_poly.pdbx_strand_id
1 'polypeptide(L)'
;MNEVITCGEVNTIFLLLLGFTLSPFAFIQRFHRNKIHVNLSHRYQITENISSLQTLSPIVAFHSVFLALYLGALFMYFAIDFKFSPKQFAIYLESVQLTPLYALTLPIAIVWTEKYVRKTTQENRRKAIELTGSEAANHYFTIFETAAGKNG
;
A
#
# COMPACT_ATOMS: atom_id res chain seq x y z
N MET A 1 18.89 38.61 0.65
CA MET A 1 17.42 38.46 0.51
C MET A 1 16.99 37.41 -0.53
N ASN A 2 17.93 36.84 -1.31
CA ASN A 2 17.61 35.82 -2.33
C ASN A 2 17.68 34.37 -1.82
N GLU A 3 18.42 34.08 -0.73
CA GLU A 3 18.56 32.70 -0.19
C GLU A 3 17.30 32.19 0.54
N VAL A 4 16.49 33.08 1.11
CA VAL A 4 15.28 32.68 1.84
C VAL A 4 14.14 32.29 0.88
N ILE A 5 14.11 32.90 -0.31
CA ILE A 5 13.08 32.63 -1.34
C ILE A 5 13.34 31.27 -2.01
N THR A 6 14.60 30.94 -2.29
CA THR A 6 14.97 29.63 -2.86
C THR A 6 14.74 28.48 -1.88
N CYS A 7 14.99 28.67 -0.58
CA CYS A 7 14.73 27.65 0.45
C CYS A 7 13.23 27.34 0.60
N GLY A 8 12.37 28.38 0.55
CA GLY A 8 10.92 28.22 0.62
C GLY A 8 10.33 27.44 -0.57
N GLU A 9 10.79 27.75 -1.80
CA GLU A 9 10.36 27.04 -3.00
C GLU A 9 10.82 25.58 -3.02
N VAL A 10 12.08 25.31 -2.66
CA VAL A 10 12.63 23.95 -2.58
C VAL A 10 11.88 23.11 -1.53
N ASN A 11 11.57 23.69 -0.37
CA ASN A 11 10.80 23.01 0.68
C ASN A 11 9.36 22.70 0.21
N THR A 12 8.73 23.63 -0.50
CA THR A 12 7.37 23.41 -1.05
C THR A 12 7.36 22.30 -2.10
N ILE A 13 8.34 22.30 -3.02
CA ILE A 13 8.50 21.25 -4.03
C ILE A 13 8.78 19.89 -3.36
N PHE A 14 9.62 19.85 -2.33
CA PHE A 14 9.91 18.63 -1.58
C PHE A 14 8.66 18.07 -0.89
N LEU A 15 7.87 18.92 -0.22
CA LEU A 15 6.62 18.50 0.42
C LEU A 15 5.58 17.99 -0.60
N LEU A 16 5.50 18.60 -1.78
CA LEU A 16 4.64 18.12 -2.86
C LEU A 16 5.10 16.75 -3.40
N LEU A 17 6.41 16.58 -3.62
CA LEU A 17 6.99 15.30 -4.06
C LEU A 17 6.79 14.21 -3.02
N LEU A 18 7.00 14.52 -1.73
CA LEU A 18 6.79 13.60 -0.62
C LEU A 18 5.30 13.23 -0.47
N GLY A 19 4.39 14.19 -0.65
CA GLY A 19 2.96 13.92 -0.69
C GLY A 19 2.58 13.01 -1.87
N PHE A 20 3.18 13.23 -3.05
CA PHE A 20 2.95 12.41 -4.23
C PHE A 20 3.46 10.97 -4.04
N THR A 21 4.64 10.78 -3.44
CA THR A 21 5.21 9.44 -3.19
C THR A 21 4.45 8.65 -2.11
N LEU A 22 3.83 9.34 -1.15
CA LEU A 22 2.98 8.74 -0.12
C LEU A 22 1.54 8.51 -0.57
N SER A 23 1.07 9.20 -1.62
CA SER A 23 -0.28 9.06 -2.17
C SER A 23 -0.69 7.62 -2.55
N PRO A 24 0.20 6.75 -3.10
CA PRO A 24 -0.16 5.39 -3.42
C PRO A 24 -0.48 4.57 -2.16
N PHE A 25 0.24 4.78 -1.06
CA PHE A 25 -0.04 4.09 0.21
C PHE A 25 -1.44 4.43 0.72
N ALA A 26 -1.83 5.71 0.70
CA ALA A 26 -3.16 6.15 1.08
C ALA A 26 -4.25 5.61 0.12
N PHE A 27 -3.96 5.58 -1.17
CA PHE A 27 -4.86 5.05 -2.20
C PHE A 27 -5.11 3.54 -2.03
N ILE A 28 -4.05 2.76 -1.80
CA ILE A 28 -4.11 1.32 -1.53
C ILE A 28 -4.97 1.06 -0.27
N GLN A 29 -4.75 1.81 0.80
CA GLN A 29 -5.51 1.66 2.05
C GLN A 29 -7.00 2.00 1.88
N ARG A 30 -7.32 3.00 1.04
CA ARG A 30 -8.70 3.39 0.73
C ARG A 30 -9.43 2.33 -0.11
N PHE A 31 -8.73 1.67 -1.04
CA PHE A 31 -9.31 0.60 -1.86
C PHE A 31 -9.71 -0.63 -1.05
N HIS A 32 -8.97 -0.95 0.02
CA HIS A 32 -9.28 -2.10 0.88
C HIS A 32 -10.62 -1.96 1.64
N ARG A 33 -11.16 -0.75 1.78
CA ARG A 33 -12.36 -0.47 2.60
C ARG A 33 -13.68 -0.42 1.85
N ASN A 34 -13.69 -0.25 0.52
CA ASN A 34 -14.94 -0.04 -0.21
C ASN A 34 -15.57 -1.37 -0.68
N LYS A 35 -16.65 -1.81 -0.01
CA LYS A 35 -17.56 -2.84 -0.53
C LYS A 35 -18.52 -2.19 -1.52
N ILE A 36 -18.32 -2.42 -2.81
CA ILE A 36 -19.15 -1.81 -3.86
C ILE A 36 -20.39 -2.70 -4.12
N HIS A 37 -21.58 -2.14 -3.90
CA HIS A 37 -22.85 -2.80 -4.20
C HIS A 37 -23.29 -2.52 -5.65
N VAL A 38 -22.97 -3.42 -6.59
CA VAL A 38 -23.39 -3.30 -8.01
C VAL A 38 -23.87 -4.64 -8.60
N ASN A 39 -24.42 -4.62 -9.81
CA ASN A 39 -24.93 -5.78 -10.57
C ASN A 39 -23.84 -6.85 -10.83
N LEU A 40 -24.22 -8.14 -10.97
CA LEU A 40 -23.29 -9.30 -10.90
C LEU A 40 -22.12 -9.24 -11.91
N SER A 41 -22.42 -8.91 -13.18
CA SER A 41 -21.40 -8.80 -14.24
C SER A 41 -20.40 -7.68 -13.97
N HIS A 42 -20.90 -6.52 -13.53
CA HIS A 42 -20.08 -5.36 -13.20
C HIS A 42 -19.22 -5.59 -11.96
N ARG A 43 -19.73 -6.36 -10.98
CA ARG A 43 -18.92 -6.82 -9.83
C ARG A 43 -17.77 -7.70 -10.26
N TYR A 44 -17.94 -8.57 -11.25
CA TYR A 44 -16.87 -9.46 -11.69
C TYR A 44 -15.72 -8.67 -12.34
N GLN A 45 -16.05 -7.75 -13.25
CA GLN A 45 -15.06 -6.86 -13.89
C GLN A 45 -14.35 -5.95 -12.88
N ILE A 46 -15.09 -5.37 -11.93
CA ILE A 46 -14.50 -4.57 -10.86
C ILE A 46 -13.61 -5.42 -9.95
N THR A 47 -14.04 -6.64 -9.60
CA THR A 47 -13.28 -7.53 -8.72
C THR A 47 -11.97 -7.96 -9.35
N GLU A 48 -11.97 -8.28 -10.64
CA GLU A 48 -10.77 -8.63 -11.39
C GLU A 48 -9.80 -7.45 -11.48
N ASN A 49 -10.30 -6.24 -11.78
CA ASN A 49 -9.48 -5.02 -11.80
C ASN A 49 -8.90 -4.67 -10.42
N ILE A 50 -9.68 -4.86 -9.35
CA ILE A 50 -9.19 -4.68 -7.97
C ILE A 50 -8.12 -5.73 -7.64
N SER A 51 -8.31 -6.97 -8.05
CA SER A 51 -7.34 -8.03 -7.81
C SER A 51 -6.03 -7.77 -8.58
N SER A 52 -6.12 -7.23 -9.79
CA SER A 52 -4.95 -6.79 -10.58
C SER A 52 -4.22 -5.61 -9.91
N LEU A 53 -4.96 -4.60 -9.43
CA LEU A 53 -4.41 -3.47 -8.68
C LEU A 53 -3.79 -3.91 -7.34
N GLN A 54 -4.34 -4.91 -6.66
CA GLN A 54 -3.75 -5.48 -5.44
C GLN A 54 -2.41 -6.18 -5.70
N THR A 55 -2.21 -6.76 -6.88
CA THR A 55 -0.92 -7.34 -7.29
C THR A 55 0.11 -6.25 -7.65
N LEU A 56 -0.34 -5.13 -8.21
CA LEU A 56 0.53 -3.98 -8.55
C LEU A 56 0.85 -3.09 -7.34
N SER A 57 -0.07 -3.00 -6.38
CA SER A 57 0.06 -2.26 -5.13
C SER A 57 1.41 -2.43 -4.43
N PRO A 58 1.91 -3.65 -4.17
CA PRO A 58 3.20 -3.84 -3.50
C PRO A 58 4.40 -3.36 -4.33
N ILE A 59 4.33 -3.47 -5.66
CA ILE A 59 5.38 -2.96 -6.55
C ILE A 59 5.46 -1.44 -6.43
N VAL A 60 4.31 -0.77 -6.47
CA VAL A 60 4.22 0.69 -6.31
C VAL A 60 4.69 1.12 -4.93
N ALA A 61 4.24 0.45 -3.86
CA ALA A 61 4.66 0.73 -2.50
C ALA A 61 6.18 0.56 -2.31
N PHE A 62 6.75 -0.52 -2.86
CA PHE A 62 8.18 -0.78 -2.81
C PHE A 62 8.95 0.32 -3.55
N HIS A 63 8.55 0.65 -4.78
CA HIS A 63 9.15 1.72 -5.56
C HIS A 63 9.09 3.09 -4.85
N SER A 64 7.95 3.42 -4.24
CA SER A 64 7.77 4.65 -3.46
C SER A 64 8.77 4.79 -2.31
N VAL A 65 9.13 3.70 -1.63
CA VAL A 65 10.14 3.72 -0.54
C VAL A 65 11.52 4.11 -1.07
N PHE A 66 11.97 3.48 -2.16
CA PHE A 66 13.27 3.80 -2.77
C PHE A 66 13.31 5.24 -3.29
N LEU A 67 12.22 5.69 -3.90
CA LEU A 67 12.10 7.06 -4.39
C LEU A 67 12.13 8.08 -3.23
N ALA A 68 11.47 7.78 -2.11
CA ALA A 68 11.49 8.62 -0.92
C ALA A 68 12.89 8.71 -0.30
N LEU A 69 13.65 7.62 -0.26
CA LEU A 69 15.05 7.63 0.21
C LEU A 69 15.94 8.50 -0.69
N TYR A 70 15.79 8.36 -2.01
CA TYR A 70 16.54 9.16 -2.98
C TYR A 70 16.23 10.66 -2.85
N LEU A 71 14.94 11.02 -2.82
CA LEU A 71 14.50 12.40 -2.64
C LEU A 71 14.92 12.97 -1.29
N GLY A 72 14.89 12.17 -0.22
CA GLY A 72 15.32 12.59 1.12
C GLY A 72 16.81 12.91 1.17
N ALA A 73 17.64 12.11 0.51
CA ALA A 73 19.07 12.40 0.39
C ALA A 73 19.34 13.65 -0.46
N LEU A 74 18.61 13.81 -1.56
CA LEU A 74 18.70 15.01 -2.39
C LEU A 74 18.29 16.27 -1.60
N PHE A 75 17.29 16.16 -0.74
CA PHE A 75 16.87 17.25 0.14
C PHE A 75 17.90 17.55 1.24
N MET A 76 18.53 16.53 1.86
CA MET A 76 19.58 16.74 2.87
C MET A 76 20.71 17.63 2.35
N TYR A 77 21.06 17.51 1.06
CA TYR A 77 22.05 18.39 0.45
C TYR A 77 21.69 19.87 0.56
N PHE A 78 20.44 20.22 0.23
CA PHE A 78 19.94 21.60 0.31
C PHE A 78 19.66 22.05 1.74
N ALA A 79 19.25 21.14 2.62
CA ALA A 79 18.87 21.47 4.00
C ALA A 79 20.05 21.70 4.94
N ILE A 80 21.21 21.07 4.66
CA ILE A 80 22.37 21.08 5.58
C ILE A 80 23.47 22.05 5.09
N ASP A 81 23.23 22.82 4.02
CA ASP A 81 24.20 23.79 3.45
C ASP A 81 25.59 23.17 3.19
N PHE A 82 25.62 21.87 2.84
CA PHE A 82 26.86 21.15 2.56
C PHE A 82 27.48 21.68 1.26
N LYS A 83 28.61 22.38 1.37
CA LYS A 83 29.38 22.86 0.22
C LYS A 83 30.17 21.72 -0.44
N PHE A 84 29.49 20.81 -1.11
CA PHE A 84 30.16 19.84 -1.97
C PHE A 84 30.72 20.52 -3.22
N SER A 85 31.92 20.11 -3.63
CA SER A 85 32.39 20.32 -5.00
C SER A 85 31.42 19.62 -5.97
N PRO A 86 31.20 20.13 -7.20
CA PRO A 86 30.34 19.48 -8.20
C PRO A 86 30.68 18.00 -8.42
N LYS A 87 31.97 17.63 -8.32
CA LYS A 87 32.41 16.23 -8.42
C LYS A 87 31.94 15.38 -7.23
N GLN A 88 32.01 15.93 -6.02
CA GLN A 88 31.58 15.23 -4.82
C GLN A 88 30.06 15.08 -4.77
N PHE A 89 29.32 16.08 -5.26
CA PHE A 89 27.87 16.02 -5.38
C PHE A 89 27.42 14.93 -6.37
N ALA A 90 28.09 14.80 -7.52
CA ALA A 90 27.81 13.73 -8.48
C ALA A 90 28.09 12.34 -7.89
N ILE A 91 29.21 12.16 -7.18
CA ILE A 91 29.55 10.91 -6.49
C ILE A 91 28.51 10.59 -5.40
N TYR A 92 28.06 11.60 -4.65
CA TYR A 92 27.02 11.47 -3.66
C TYR A 92 25.70 11.00 -4.28
N LEU A 93 25.23 11.65 -5.35
CA LEU A 93 23.99 11.28 -6.04
C LEU A 93 24.02 9.84 -6.57
N GLU A 94 25.12 9.44 -7.21
CA GLU A 94 25.32 8.06 -7.68
C GLU A 94 25.34 7.06 -6.51
N SER A 95 25.94 7.42 -5.38
CA SER A 95 25.95 6.54 -4.19
C SER A 95 24.56 6.34 -3.56
N VAL A 96 23.66 7.31 -3.75
CA VAL A 96 22.27 7.24 -3.29
C VAL A 96 21.34 6.71 -4.38
N GLN A 97 21.85 6.46 -5.59
CA GLN A 97 21.07 5.88 -6.67
C GLN A 97 20.83 4.39 -6.41
N LEU A 98 19.70 4.10 -5.78
CA LEU A 98 19.33 2.74 -5.38
C LEU A 98 18.67 1.93 -6.52
N THR A 99 18.60 2.45 -7.75
CA THR A 99 17.99 1.79 -8.92
C THR A 99 18.45 0.34 -9.15
N PRO A 100 19.76 0.02 -9.15
CA PRO A 100 20.21 -1.37 -9.32
C PRO A 100 19.80 -2.27 -8.13
N LEU A 101 19.81 -1.74 -6.91
CA LEU A 101 19.38 -2.48 -5.72
C LEU A 101 17.87 -2.74 -5.75
N TYR A 102 17.07 -1.76 -6.16
CA TYR A 102 15.64 -1.90 -6.41
C TYR A 102 15.37 -3.00 -7.43
N ALA A 103 16.06 -3.00 -8.58
CA ALA A 103 15.88 -4.01 -9.62
C ALA A 103 16.19 -5.43 -9.14
N LEU A 104 17.23 -5.60 -8.32
CA LEU A 104 17.61 -6.89 -7.74
C LEU A 104 16.61 -7.39 -6.69
N THR A 105 16.07 -6.48 -5.87
CA THR A 105 15.19 -6.82 -4.74
C THR A 105 13.73 -6.95 -5.15
N LEU A 106 13.33 -6.36 -6.28
CA LEU A 106 11.97 -6.39 -6.82
C LEU A 106 11.37 -7.81 -6.94
N PRO A 107 12.00 -8.80 -7.60
CA PRO A 107 11.40 -10.13 -7.73
C PRO A 107 11.19 -10.82 -6.36
N ILE A 108 12.10 -10.60 -5.41
CA ILE A 108 12.01 -11.14 -4.05
C ILE A 108 10.83 -10.49 -3.31
N ALA A 109 10.69 -9.16 -3.42
CA ALA A 109 9.61 -8.41 -2.82
C ALA A 109 8.23 -8.81 -3.39
N ILE A 110 8.14 -9.05 -4.71
CA ILE A 110 6.91 -9.53 -5.36
C ILE A 110 6.50 -10.90 -4.79
N VAL A 111 7.40 -11.89 -4.82
CA VAL A 111 7.10 -13.25 -4.32
C VAL A 111 6.70 -13.21 -2.84
N TRP A 112 7.39 -12.40 -2.04
CA TRP A 112 7.07 -12.26 -0.62
C TRP A 112 5.69 -11.64 -0.41
N THR A 113 5.35 -10.61 -1.17
CA THR A 113 4.05 -9.94 -1.03
C THR A 113 2.91 -10.81 -1.52
N GLU A 114 3.08 -11.53 -2.63
CA GLU A 114 2.08 -12.50 -3.09
C GLU A 114 1.79 -13.55 -2.02
N LYS A 115 2.83 -14.09 -1.38
CA LYS A 115 2.69 -15.06 -0.30
C LYS A 115 1.96 -14.46 0.90
N TYR A 116 2.27 -13.21 1.26
CA TYR A 116 1.61 -12.50 2.34
C TYR A 116 0.12 -12.25 2.07
N VAL A 117 -0.22 -11.75 0.87
CA VAL A 117 -1.60 -11.48 0.44
C VAL A 117 -2.43 -12.76 0.38
N ARG A 118 -1.85 -13.86 -0.14
CA ARG A 118 -2.50 -15.18 -0.15
C ARG A 118 -2.84 -15.64 1.26
N LYS A 119 -1.90 -15.51 2.20
CA LYS A 119 -2.09 -15.89 3.61
C LYS A 119 -3.20 -15.07 4.28
N THR A 120 -3.17 -13.74 4.14
CA THR A 120 -4.21 -12.86 4.72
C THR A 120 -5.58 -13.10 4.10
N THR A 121 -5.65 -13.32 2.79
CA THR A 121 -6.90 -13.66 2.10
C THR A 121 -7.47 -14.98 2.61
N GLN A 122 -6.63 -15.99 2.80
CA GLN A 122 -7.04 -17.30 3.32
C GLN A 122 -7.53 -17.21 4.78
N GLU A 123 -6.82 -16.47 5.63
CA GLU A 123 -7.25 -16.23 7.02
C GLU A 123 -8.60 -15.49 7.09
N ASN A 124 -8.79 -14.46 6.26
CA ASN A 124 -10.05 -13.73 6.18
C ASN A 124 -11.21 -14.62 5.70
N ARG A 125 -10.96 -15.49 4.70
CA ARG A 125 -11.94 -16.49 4.26
C ARG A 125 -12.28 -17.48 5.37
N ARG A 126 -11.29 -17.97 6.12
CA ARG A 126 -11.50 -18.89 7.23
C ARG A 126 -12.38 -18.27 8.30
N LYS A 127 -12.07 -17.03 8.71
CA LYS A 127 -12.87 -16.26 9.68
C LYS A 127 -14.31 -16.05 9.20
N ALA A 128 -14.50 -15.74 7.91
CA ALA A 128 -15.83 -15.58 7.34
C ALA A 128 -16.62 -16.90 7.34
N ILE A 129 -15.99 -18.03 6.98
CA ILE A 129 -16.65 -19.36 6.99
C ILE A 129 -17.00 -19.76 8.42
N GLU A 130 -16.12 -19.50 9.40
CA GLU A 130 -16.34 -19.79 10.82
C GLU A 130 -17.49 -18.95 11.40
N LEU A 131 -17.54 -17.66 11.06
CA LEU A 131 -18.68 -16.77 11.37
C LEU A 131 -19.98 -17.27 10.73
N THR A 132 -19.99 -17.55 9.42
CA THR A 132 -21.20 -18.05 8.74
C THR A 132 -21.64 -19.41 9.27
N GLY A 133 -20.70 -20.29 9.62
CA GLY A 133 -20.99 -21.61 10.18
C GLY A 133 -21.57 -21.53 11.58
N SER A 134 -21.01 -20.69 12.45
CA SER A 134 -21.55 -20.43 13.78
C SER A 134 -22.92 -19.75 13.72
N GLU A 135 -23.12 -18.80 12.81
CA GLU A 135 -24.40 -18.11 12.62
C GLU A 135 -25.48 -19.05 12.07
N ALA A 136 -25.14 -19.90 11.11
CA ALA A 136 -26.02 -20.95 10.62
C ALA A 136 -26.37 -21.96 11.72
N ALA A 137 -25.39 -22.40 12.52
CA ALA A 137 -25.63 -23.30 13.65
C ALA A 137 -26.56 -22.67 14.69
N ASN A 138 -26.33 -21.40 15.04
CA ASN A 138 -27.17 -20.66 15.99
C ASN A 138 -28.61 -20.54 15.48
N HIS A 139 -28.79 -20.27 14.19
CA HIS A 139 -30.10 -20.24 13.55
C HIS A 139 -30.80 -21.61 13.60
N TYR A 140 -30.08 -22.71 13.36
CA TYR A 140 -30.62 -24.06 13.51
C TYR A 140 -31.10 -24.32 14.95
N PHE A 141 -30.30 -23.98 15.96
CA PHE A 141 -30.69 -24.16 17.37
C PHE A 141 -31.93 -23.34 17.74
N THR A 142 -32.03 -22.08 17.29
CA THR A 142 -33.22 -21.25 17.56
C THR A 142 -34.51 -21.82 16.95
N ILE A 143 -34.47 -22.43 15.76
CA ILE A 143 -35.65 -23.05 15.14
C ILE A 143 -36.13 -24.24 15.98
N PHE A 144 -35.20 -25.10 16.43
CA PHE A 144 -35.54 -26.31 17.18
C PHE A 144 -35.96 -26.01 18.63
N GLU A 145 -35.34 -25.03 19.31
CA GLU A 145 -35.81 -24.58 20.64
C GLU A 145 -37.20 -23.95 20.56
N THR A 146 -37.47 -23.14 19.53
CA THR A 146 -38.80 -22.53 19.34
C THR A 146 -39.87 -23.58 19.02
N ALA A 147 -39.51 -24.64 18.29
CA ALA A 147 -40.40 -25.76 18.00
C ALA A 147 -40.69 -26.62 19.25
N ALA A 148 -39.73 -26.77 20.16
CA ALA A 148 -39.90 -27.52 21.40
C ALA A 148 -40.78 -26.79 22.43
N GLY A 149 -40.75 -25.45 22.48
CA GLY A 149 -41.56 -24.64 23.40
C GLY A 149 -43.03 -24.46 23.01
N LYS A 150 -43.42 -24.84 21.79
CA LYS A 150 -44.80 -24.69 21.28
C LYS A 150 -45.71 -25.90 21.48
N ASN A 151 -45.15 -27.01 21.98
CA ASN A 151 -45.85 -28.28 22.21
C ASN A 151 -45.97 -28.63 23.72
N GLY A 152 -45.81 -27.64 24.61
CA GLY A 152 -46.02 -27.76 26.06
C GLY A 152 -47.32 -27.08 26.49
#